data_AF-A0A9D4X2T8-F1
#
_entry.id   AF-A0A9D4X2T8-F1
#
_cell.length_a   1.000
_cell.length_b   1.000
_cell.length_c   1.000
_cell.angle_alpha   90.00
_cell.angle_beta   90.00
_cell.angle_gamma   90.00
#
_symmetry.space_group_name_H-M   'P 1'
#
loop_
_entity.id
_entity.type
_entity.pdbx_description
1 polymer ?
#
loop_
_entity_poly.entity_id
_entity_poly.type
_entity_poly.pdbx_seq_one_letter_code
_entity_poly.pdbx_strand_id
1 'polypeptide(L)'
;MVKSSQKAYLRTITPKFQTLIDLSVIEILSRHASDEVYLGQRENPHWTSDSKALQAFQKFGNKLAEIEVKLTNKNNDPSLYHRVGPVQLPYTLLHPSSKEGLTFRGIPNSISI
;
A
#
# COMPACT_ATOMS: atom_id res chain seq x y z
N MET A 1 20.85 31.46 2.68
CA MET A 1 21.35 30.11 3.00
C MET A 1 22.41 30.13 4.09
N VAL A 2 23.46 30.94 3.99
CA VAL A 2 24.64 30.93 4.89
C VAL A 2 24.32 31.14 6.38
N LYS A 3 23.29 31.93 6.74
CA LYS A 3 22.90 32.18 8.15
C LYS A 3 21.83 31.23 8.72
N SER A 4 21.03 30.60 7.86
CA SER A 4 20.01 29.62 8.26
C SER A 4 19.52 28.88 7.01
N SER A 5 20.03 27.67 6.81
CA SER A 5 19.67 26.80 5.68
C SER A 5 18.23 26.31 5.81
N GLN A 6 17.80 25.91 7.00
CA GLN A 6 16.43 25.45 7.28
C GLN A 6 15.37 26.52 6.97
N LYS A 7 15.60 27.78 7.40
CA LYS A 7 14.67 28.87 7.10
C LYS A 7 14.60 29.18 5.60
N ALA A 8 15.72 29.05 4.89
CA ALA A 8 15.73 29.19 3.45
C ALA A 8 14.89 28.07 2.79
N TYR A 9 15.09 26.82 3.20
CA TYR A 9 14.34 25.67 2.70
C TYR A 9 12.82 25.82 2.95
N LEU A 10 12.41 26.15 4.17
CA LEU A 10 11.00 26.32 4.54
C LEU A 10 10.31 27.50 3.84
N ARG A 11 11.07 28.48 3.34
CA ARG A 11 10.54 29.57 2.50
C ARG A 11 10.39 29.18 1.03
N THR A 12 11.04 28.10 0.60
CA THR A 12 10.99 27.60 -0.77
C THR A 12 9.89 26.56 -0.95
N ILE A 13 9.71 25.67 0.02
CA ILE A 13 8.67 24.63 -0.03
C ILE A 13 7.29 25.16 0.39
N THR A 14 6.28 24.28 0.35
CA THR A 14 4.89 24.59 0.67
C THR A 14 4.74 25.35 2.00
N PRO A 15 4.03 26.50 2.01
CA PRO A 15 3.77 27.25 3.23
C PRO A 15 2.93 26.46 4.23
N LYS A 16 3.11 26.76 5.52
CA LYS A 16 2.53 26.02 6.65
C LYS A 16 1.03 25.72 6.50
N PHE A 17 0.23 26.69 6.08
CA PHE A 17 -1.23 26.51 6.00
C PHE A 17 -1.62 25.49 4.92
N GLN A 18 -1.03 25.59 3.72
CA GLN A 18 -1.24 24.60 2.65
C GLN A 18 -0.71 23.23 3.07
N THR A 19 0.45 23.14 3.72
CA THR A 19 0.98 21.86 4.21
C THR A 19 0.02 21.14 5.16
N LEU A 20 -0.68 21.87 6.04
CA LEU A 20 -1.67 21.26 6.93
C LEU A 20 -2.84 20.66 6.14
N ILE A 21 -3.32 21.37 5.12
CA ILE A 21 -4.40 20.88 4.24
C ILE A 21 -3.92 19.64 3.48
N ASP A 22 -2.75 19.72 2.84
CA ASP A 22 -2.20 18.65 2.01
C ASP A 22 -1.97 17.37 2.83
N LEU A 23 -1.39 17.48 4.03
CA LEU A 23 -1.16 16.34 4.90
C LEU A 23 -2.46 15.68 5.37
N SER A 24 -3.48 16.48 5.72
CA SER A 24 -4.80 15.94 6.09
C SER A 24 -5.46 15.20 4.92
N VAL A 25 -5.37 15.74 3.71
CA VAL A 25 -5.92 15.08 2.51
C VAL A 25 -5.17 13.80 2.20
N ILE A 26 -3.84 13.81 2.18
CA ILE A 26 -3.03 12.61 1.91
C ILE A 26 -3.27 11.53 2.96
N GLU A 27 -3.46 11.89 4.24
CA GLU A 27 -3.80 10.93 5.28
C GLU A 27 -5.12 10.21 4.97
N ILE A 28 -6.15 10.95 4.57
CA ILE A 28 -7.46 10.35 4.20
C ILE A 28 -7.28 9.43 2.99
N LEU A 29 -6.58 9.91 1.95
CA LEU A 29 -6.41 9.15 0.70
C LEU A 29 -5.54 7.90 0.86
N SER A 30 -4.70 7.84 1.90
CA SER A 30 -3.79 6.72 2.11
C SER A 30 -4.37 5.60 2.99
N ARG A 31 -5.62 5.72 3.44
CA ARG A 31 -6.23 4.79 4.40
C ARG A 31 -7.16 3.81 3.73
N HIS A 32 -6.98 2.53 4.00
CA HIS A 32 -7.91 1.50 3.60
C HIS A 32 -9.20 1.56 4.44
N ALA A 33 -10.35 1.51 3.77
CA ALA A 33 -11.63 1.33 4.42
C ALA A 33 -11.75 -0.09 5.03
N SER A 34 -12.62 -0.25 6.02
CA SER A 34 -12.82 -1.53 6.73
C SER A 34 -13.56 -2.57 5.88
N ASP A 35 -14.32 -2.11 4.90
CA ASP A 35 -15.11 -2.87 3.93
C ASP A 35 -14.40 -3.02 2.57
N GLU A 36 -13.10 -2.69 2.48
CA GLU A 36 -12.33 -2.81 1.24
C GLU A 36 -12.24 -4.26 0.73
N VAL A 37 -12.34 -4.42 -0.59
CA VAL A 37 -12.26 -5.70 -1.29
C VAL A 37 -10.95 -5.77 -2.07
N TYR A 38 -10.02 -6.55 -1.55
CA TYR A 38 -8.67 -6.65 -2.09
C TYR A 38 -8.58 -7.58 -3.30
N LEU A 39 -7.47 -7.47 -4.03
CA LEU A 39 -7.16 -8.32 -5.15
C LEU A 39 -7.18 -9.80 -4.74
N GLY A 40 -7.91 -10.61 -5.50
CA GLY A 40 -8.13 -12.03 -5.20
C GLY A 40 -9.27 -12.30 -4.22
N GLN A 41 -10.03 -11.26 -3.84
CA GLN A 41 -11.25 -11.35 -3.06
C GLN A 41 -12.46 -10.89 -3.88
N ARG A 42 -13.65 -11.31 -3.45
CA ARG A 42 -14.94 -10.84 -3.93
C ARG A 42 -15.92 -10.76 -2.76
N GLU A 43 -16.83 -9.79 -2.81
CA GLU A 43 -17.88 -9.61 -1.79
C GLU A 43 -18.81 -10.82 -1.71
N ASN A 44 -19.26 -11.31 -2.88
CA ASN A 44 -20.18 -12.45 -2.94
C ASN A 44 -19.44 -13.71 -3.41
N PRO A 45 -19.35 -14.79 -2.59
CA PRO A 45 -18.72 -16.04 -2.98
C PRO A 45 -19.45 -16.80 -4.08
N HIS A 46 -20.74 -16.53 -4.30
CA HIS A 46 -21.59 -17.15 -5.33
C HIS A 46 -21.84 -16.22 -6.52
N TRP A 47 -20.85 -15.40 -6.87
CA TRP A 47 -20.93 -14.47 -8.02
C TRP A 47 -21.10 -15.16 -9.38
N THR A 48 -20.87 -16.48 -9.45
CA THR A 48 -21.16 -17.34 -10.59
C THR A 48 -21.46 -18.76 -10.11
N SER A 49 -22.25 -19.50 -10.88
CA SER A 49 -22.49 -20.94 -10.68
C SER A 49 -21.47 -21.82 -11.42
N ASP A 50 -20.60 -21.24 -12.24
CA ASP A 50 -19.56 -21.99 -12.97
C ASP A 50 -18.43 -22.41 -12.02
N SER A 51 -18.38 -23.71 -11.72
CA SER A 51 -17.37 -24.30 -10.85
C SER A 51 -15.94 -24.12 -11.37
N LYS A 52 -15.72 -24.06 -12.69
CA LYS A 52 -14.39 -23.85 -13.27
C LYS A 52 -13.89 -22.43 -13.00
N ALA A 53 -14.77 -21.44 -13.15
CA ALA A 53 -14.46 -20.04 -12.86
C ALA A 53 -14.14 -19.84 -11.37
N LEU A 54 -14.92 -20.46 -10.47
CA LEU A 54 -14.67 -20.43 -9.03
C LEU A 54 -13.31 -21.06 -8.66
N GLN A 55 -12.99 -22.23 -9.21
CA GLN A 55 -11.70 -22.90 -8.98
C GLN A 55 -10.52 -22.08 -9.51
N ALA A 56 -10.66 -21.45 -10.68
CA ALA A 56 -9.63 -20.57 -11.23
C ALA A 56 -9.40 -19.34 -10.33
N PHE A 57 -10.47 -18.73 -9.82
CA PHE A 57 -10.39 -17.60 -8.90
C PHE A 57 -9.72 -17.99 -7.56
N GLN A 58 -10.03 -19.17 -7.02
CA GLN A 58 -9.36 -19.69 -5.82
C GLN A 58 -7.85 -19.89 -6.06
N LYS A 59 -7.45 -20.44 -7.21
CA LYS A 59 -6.04 -20.58 -7.58
C LYS A 59 -5.35 -19.22 -7.69
N PHE A 60 -6.04 -18.21 -8.20
CA PHE A 60 -5.53 -16.84 -8.26
C PHE A 60 -5.26 -16.26 -6.86
N GLY A 61 -6.22 -16.37 -5.93
CA GLY A 61 -6.03 -15.95 -4.54
C GLY A 61 -4.86 -16.66 -3.84
N ASN A 62 -4.75 -17.99 -4.00
CA ASN A 62 -3.63 -18.76 -3.48
C ASN A 62 -2.29 -18.28 -4.06
N LYS A 63 -2.26 -17.95 -5.35
CA LYS A 63 -1.05 -17.44 -6.00
C LYS A 63 -0.61 -16.09 -5.44
N LEU A 64 -1.56 -15.21 -5.13
CA LEU A 64 -1.26 -13.93 -4.49
C LEU A 64 -0.66 -14.11 -3.10
N ALA A 65 -1.18 -15.04 -2.30
CA ALA A 65 -0.63 -15.37 -0.99
C ALA A 65 0.83 -15.87 -1.10
N GLU A 66 1.13 -16.74 -2.06
CA GLU A 66 2.52 -17.17 -2.34
C GLU A 66 3.44 -16.00 -2.72
N ILE A 67 2.95 -15.08 -3.55
CA ILE A 67 3.71 -13.89 -3.97
C ILE A 67 3.99 -12.99 -2.76
N GLU A 68 3.03 -12.80 -1.88
CA GLU A 68 3.23 -11.98 -0.68
C GLU A 68 4.34 -12.52 0.23
N VAL A 69 4.41 -13.84 0.41
CA VAL A 69 5.51 -14.49 1.14
C VAL A 69 6.84 -14.23 0.44
N LYS A 70 6.90 -14.31 -0.90
CA LYS A 70 8.12 -13.99 -1.67
C LYS A 70 8.53 -12.52 -1.52
N LEU A 71 7.59 -11.58 -1.52
CA LEU A 71 7.86 -10.16 -1.30
C LEU A 71 8.39 -9.90 0.12
N THR A 72 7.82 -10.58 1.11
CA THR A 72 8.29 -10.54 2.50
C THR A 72 9.74 -11.04 2.60
N ASN A 73 10.05 -12.18 1.98
CA ASN A 73 11.41 -12.71 1.95
C ASN A 73 12.38 -11.74 1.27
N LYS A 74 11.97 -11.10 0.17
CA LYS A 74 12.77 -10.06 -0.50
C LYS A 74 13.03 -8.85 0.39
N ASN A 75 12.05 -8.42 1.18
CA ASN A 75 12.22 -7.31 2.12
C ASN A 75 13.18 -7.66 3.27
N ASN A 76 13.29 -8.94 3.62
CA ASN A 76 14.19 -9.45 4.66
C ASN A 76 15.58 -9.82 4.14
N ASP A 77 15.80 -9.83 2.82
CA ASP A 77 17.09 -10.15 2.21
C ASP A 77 18.04 -8.94 2.33
N PRO A 78 19.14 -9.05 3.11
CA PRO A 78 20.07 -7.95 3.31
C PRO A 78 20.78 -7.49 2.02
N SER A 79 20.88 -8.36 1.01
CA SER A 79 21.45 -7.99 -0.29
C SER A 79 20.57 -7.01 -1.06
N LEU A 80 19.26 -6.97 -0.75
CA LEU A 80 18.26 -6.09 -1.34
C LEU A 80 18.01 -4.83 -0.49
N TYR A 81 19.07 -4.23 0.04
CA TYR A 81 18.99 -3.11 1.00
C TYR A 81 18.15 -1.91 0.51
N HIS A 82 18.06 -1.67 -0.80
CA HIS A 82 17.24 -0.60 -1.39
C HIS A 82 15.74 -0.75 -1.11
N ARG A 83 15.28 -1.95 -0.74
CA ARG A 83 13.88 -2.20 -0.39
C ARG A 83 13.49 -1.65 0.97
N VAL A 84 14.47 -1.31 1.81
CA VAL A 84 14.29 -0.81 3.18
C VAL A 84 14.92 0.57 3.35
N GLY A 85 16.15 0.73 2.84
CA GLY A 85 16.88 1.98 2.81
C GLY A 85 17.26 2.52 4.21
N PRO A 86 17.86 3.71 4.26
CA PRO A 86 18.31 4.33 5.53
C PRO A 86 17.16 4.70 6.47
N VAL A 87 15.94 4.81 5.95
CA VAL A 87 14.72 5.13 6.72
C VAL A 87 14.08 3.89 7.36
N GLN A 88 14.65 2.70 7.14
CA GLN A 88 14.18 1.43 7.72
C GLN A 88 12.70 1.13 7.41
N LEU A 89 12.26 1.43 6.19
CA LEU A 89 10.87 1.24 5.76
C LEU A 89 10.79 0.19 4.65
N PRO A 90 10.41 -1.06 4.96
CA PRO A 90 10.30 -2.12 3.96
C PRO A 90 9.25 -1.80 2.90
N TYR A 91 9.56 -2.10 1.63
CA TYR A 91 8.65 -1.88 0.52
C TYR A 91 7.50 -2.90 0.53
N THR A 92 6.36 -2.51 1.09
CA THR A 92 5.16 -3.35 1.22
C THR A 92 3.97 -2.90 0.39
N LEU A 93 4.09 -1.80 -0.38
CA LEU A 93 2.99 -1.22 -1.18
C LEU A 93 2.35 -2.21 -2.17
N LEU A 94 3.08 -3.25 -2.61
CA LEU A 94 2.57 -4.28 -3.52
C LEU A 94 2.26 -5.62 -2.84
N HIS A 95 2.12 -5.63 -1.50
CA HIS A 95 1.56 -6.79 -0.82
C HIS A 95 0.06 -6.85 -1.13
N PRO A 96 -0.48 -7.99 -1.63
CA PRO A 96 -1.88 -8.11 -2.00
C PRO A 96 -2.84 -7.81 -0.84
N SER A 97 -2.53 -8.27 0.37
CA SER A 97 -3.41 -8.13 1.54
C SER A 97 -3.03 -6.95 2.45
N SER A 98 -4.05 -6.43 3.13
CA SER A 98 -3.92 -5.39 4.14
C SER A 98 -5.01 -5.48 5.21
N LYS A 99 -4.94 -4.57 6.18
CA LYS A 99 -5.98 -4.29 7.16
C LYS A 99 -6.51 -2.88 6.93
N GLU A 100 -7.63 -2.55 7.57
CA GLU A 100 -8.13 -1.17 7.61
C GLU A 100 -7.08 -0.18 8.14
N GLY A 101 -7.14 1.06 7.65
CA GLY A 101 -6.29 2.15 8.08
C GLY A 101 -5.05 2.41 7.20
N LEU A 102 -4.10 3.17 7.76
CA LEU A 102 -2.89 3.61 7.08
C LEU A 102 -1.78 2.58 7.26
N THR A 103 -1.65 1.64 6.33
CA THR A 103 -0.83 0.42 6.53
C THR A 103 0.38 0.32 5.63
N PHE A 104 0.50 1.17 4.60
CA PHE A 104 1.57 1.13 3.59
C PHE A 104 1.63 -0.20 2.80
N ARG A 105 0.48 -0.86 2.63
CA ARG A 105 0.33 -2.14 1.92
C ARG A 105 -1.12 -2.42 1.56
N GLY A 106 -1.34 -3.36 0.64
CA GLY A 106 -2.68 -3.75 0.19
C GLY A 106 -2.92 -3.32 -1.24
N ILE A 107 -3.51 -4.22 -2.03
CA ILE A 107 -3.91 -3.92 -3.41
C ILE A 107 -5.43 -4.06 -3.49
N PRO A 108 -6.19 -2.96 -3.47
CA PRO A 108 -7.63 -2.97 -3.75
C PRO A 108 -7.93 -3.52 -5.15
N ASN A 109 -9.13 -4.04 -5.36
CA ASN A 109 -9.59 -4.44 -6.70
C ASN A 109 -9.81 -3.26 -7.66
N SER A 110 -10.02 -2.05 -7.12
CA SER A 110 -10.46 -0.89 -7.88
C SER A 110 -9.81 0.40 -7.38
N ILE A 111 -10.13 1.53 -8.01
CA ILE A 111 -9.76 2.86 -7.51
C ILE A 111 -10.82 3.25 -6.46
N SER A 112 -10.64 2.75 -5.25
CA SER A 112 -11.58 2.90 -4.12
C SER A 112 -11.09 3.84 -3.03
N ILE A 113 -9.78 4.13 -2.98
CA ILE A 113 -9.19 5.36 -2.42
C ILE A 113 -7.74 5.54 -2.90
#